data_AF-A0A535R1R0-F1
#
_entry.id   AF-A0A535R1R0-F1
#
_cell.length_a   1.000
_cell.length_b   1.000
_cell.length_c   1.000
_cell.angle_alpha   90.00
_cell.angle_beta   90.00
_cell.angle_gamma   90.00
#
_symmetry.space_group_name_H-M   'P 1'
#
loop_
_entity.id
_entity.type
_entity.pdbx_description
1 polymer ?
#
loop_
_entity_poly.entity_id
_entity_poly.type
_entity_poly.pdbx_seq_one_letter_code
_entity_poly.pdbx_strand_id
1 'polypeptide(L)'
;MESVSGDVNIADVQGPMRLKSVSGDVQCTDYVGAVEGSSVSGDVDIRGRVRACELHTVSGDISVDLDPEAGGRECRLKTISGDVEVGLLSSSCVCDYHTASGDLECDEPARIIREGRKDRTIIIGDGRSHLSVKTVSGDLTIKPASSSVREEPAAAQDSSEADVESESEDDRDPERTAPMAPPKTAKVRDLLERLAKGEVSVDEVAAKLDESRRDL
;
A
#
# COMPACT_ATOMS: atom_id res chain seq x y z
N MET A 1 7.58 0.34 7.67
CA MET A 1 8.30 -0.89 7.28
C MET A 1 8.54 -0.82 5.79
N GLU A 2 9.71 -1.23 5.32
CA GLU A 2 10.06 -1.25 3.90
C GLU A 2 10.61 -2.63 3.54
N SER A 3 10.05 -3.24 2.48
CA SER A 3 10.53 -4.47 1.85
C SER A 3 10.75 -4.20 0.37
N VAL A 4 11.72 -4.88 -0.22
CA VAL A 4 12.03 -4.80 -1.66
C VAL A 4 11.81 -6.14 -2.35
N SER A 5 12.08 -7.24 -1.64
CA SER A 5 11.93 -8.61 -2.10
C SER A 5 11.79 -9.52 -0.88
N GLY A 6 10.56 -9.75 -0.42
CA GLY A 6 10.28 -10.66 0.69
C GLY A 6 8.98 -10.35 1.42
N ASP A 7 8.32 -11.41 1.89
CA ASP A 7 6.95 -11.37 2.39
C ASP A 7 6.84 -10.73 3.78
N VAL A 8 5.83 -9.89 3.94
CA VAL A 8 5.62 -9.06 5.11
C VAL A 8 4.38 -9.55 5.85
N ASN A 9 4.61 -10.44 6.80
CA ASN A 9 3.58 -10.95 7.71
C ASN A 9 3.53 -10.12 8.99
N ILE A 10 2.36 -9.53 9.28
CA ILE A 10 2.13 -8.60 10.40
C ILE A 10 0.85 -9.01 11.13
N ALA A 11 0.88 -9.03 12.46
CA ALA A 11 -0.26 -9.41 13.30
C ALA A 11 -0.37 -8.54 14.55
N ASP A 12 -1.59 -8.38 15.08
CA ASP A 12 -1.91 -7.66 16.34
C ASP A 12 -1.35 -6.21 16.36
N VAL A 13 -1.56 -5.47 15.26
CA VAL A 13 -1.07 -4.09 15.12
C VAL A 13 -2.19 -3.08 15.31
N GLN A 14 -2.00 -2.19 16.29
CA GLN A 14 -2.93 -1.11 16.61
C GLN A 14 -2.28 0.26 16.41
N GLY A 15 -2.99 1.18 15.75
CA GLY A 15 -2.53 2.54 15.48
C GLY A 15 -2.14 2.81 14.01
N PRO A 16 -1.49 3.97 13.73
CA PRO A 16 -1.14 4.36 12.37
C PRO A 16 0.03 3.51 11.85
N MET A 17 -0.17 2.85 10.70
CA MET A 17 0.81 1.95 10.11
C MET A 17 1.26 2.47 8.75
N ARG A 18 2.57 2.39 8.47
CA ARG A 18 3.14 2.77 7.18
C ARG A 18 3.95 1.64 6.56
N LEU A 19 3.53 1.18 5.40
CA LEU A 19 4.11 0.03 4.71
C LEU A 19 4.55 0.41 3.30
N LYS A 20 5.72 -0.09 2.90
CA LYS A 20 6.23 -0.01 1.54
C LYS A 20 6.73 -1.37 1.10
N SER A 21 6.20 -1.88 0.00
CA SER A 21 6.75 -3.05 -0.71
C SER A 21 7.16 -2.64 -2.12
N VAL A 22 8.08 -3.39 -2.73
CA VAL A 22 8.38 -3.30 -4.16
C VAL A 22 8.01 -4.62 -4.83
N SER A 23 8.48 -5.73 -4.24
CA SER A 23 8.02 -7.09 -4.55
C SER A 23 7.91 -7.92 -3.26
N GLY A 24 6.87 -8.74 -3.17
CA GLY A 24 6.59 -9.63 -2.03
C GLY A 24 5.28 -9.29 -1.35
N ASP A 25 4.61 -10.32 -0.84
CA ASP A 25 3.22 -10.23 -0.41
C ASP A 25 3.09 -9.64 0.99
N VAL A 26 1.98 -8.95 1.23
CA VAL A 26 1.72 -8.23 2.48
C VAL A 26 0.47 -8.81 3.12
N GLN A 27 0.64 -9.56 4.20
CA GLN A 27 -0.46 -10.06 5.01
C GLN A 27 -0.48 -9.35 6.36
N CYS A 28 -1.60 -8.72 6.68
CA CYS A 28 -1.82 -8.04 7.96
C CYS A 28 -3.09 -8.58 8.63
N THR A 29 -2.97 -9.16 9.82
CA THR A 29 -4.08 -9.76 10.56
C THR A 29 -4.33 -9.05 11.90
N ASP A 30 -5.59 -8.95 12.31
CA ASP A 30 -6.03 -8.23 13.52
C ASP A 30 -5.54 -6.77 13.56
N TYR A 31 -5.60 -6.10 12.40
CA TYR A 31 -5.18 -4.71 12.30
C TYR A 31 -6.27 -3.75 12.79
N VAL A 32 -5.92 -2.79 13.67
CA VAL A 32 -6.87 -1.77 14.15
C VAL A 32 -6.27 -0.37 14.07
N GLY A 33 -6.55 0.37 12.99
CA GLY A 33 -5.96 1.70 12.83
C GLY A 33 -6.19 2.39 11.49
N ALA A 34 -5.21 3.21 11.12
CA ALA A 34 -5.15 3.94 9.86
C ALA A 34 -3.88 3.54 9.08
N VAL A 35 -4.05 2.91 7.91
CA VAL A 35 -2.93 2.34 7.14
C VAL A 35 -2.56 3.22 5.93
N GLU A 36 -1.27 3.51 5.75
CA GLU A 36 -0.72 4.09 4.54
C GLU A 36 0.23 3.07 3.88
N GLY A 37 -0.15 2.57 2.71
CA GLY A 37 0.56 1.51 2.00
C GLY A 37 0.97 1.92 0.59
N SER A 38 2.18 1.58 0.18
CA SER A 38 2.58 1.62 -1.23
C SER A 38 3.24 0.31 -1.65
N SER A 39 2.66 -0.40 -2.63
CA SER A 39 3.27 -1.56 -3.30
C SER A 39 3.59 -1.23 -4.76
N VAL A 40 4.38 -2.07 -5.42
CA VAL A 40 4.61 -2.01 -6.88
C VAL A 40 4.17 -3.32 -7.53
N SER A 41 4.57 -4.46 -6.96
CA SER A 41 4.10 -5.79 -7.32
C SER A 41 3.94 -6.66 -6.07
N GLY A 42 2.92 -7.51 -6.04
CA GLY A 42 2.63 -8.41 -4.92
C GLY A 42 1.33 -8.02 -4.21
N ASP A 43 0.71 -9.01 -3.59
CA ASP A 43 -0.68 -8.92 -3.12
C ASP A 43 -0.76 -8.34 -1.71
N VAL A 44 -1.85 -7.65 -1.41
CA VAL A 44 -2.04 -6.91 -0.15
C VAL A 44 -3.33 -7.34 0.51
N ASP A 45 -3.23 -8.23 1.50
CA ASP A 45 -4.33 -8.70 2.33
C ASP A 45 -4.25 -8.04 3.73
N ILE A 46 -5.27 -7.24 4.07
CA ILE A 46 -5.36 -6.53 5.34
C ILE A 46 -6.71 -6.84 6.01
N ARG A 47 -6.67 -7.79 6.95
CA ARG A 47 -7.83 -8.25 7.73
C ARG A 47 -7.89 -7.59 9.09
N GLY A 48 -9.08 -7.14 9.48
CA GLY A 48 -9.32 -6.54 10.79
C GLY A 48 -10.31 -5.38 10.74
N ARG A 49 -9.95 -4.28 11.42
CA ARG A 49 -10.80 -3.12 11.67
C ARG A 49 -10.13 -1.84 11.19
N VAL A 50 -9.93 -1.73 9.88
CA VAL A 50 -9.36 -0.54 9.23
C VAL A 50 -10.36 0.61 9.31
N ARG A 51 -9.94 1.73 9.89
CA ARG A 51 -10.76 2.95 10.07
C ARG A 51 -10.55 3.97 8.95
N ALA A 52 -9.35 3.96 8.38
CA ALA A 52 -8.93 4.75 7.23
C ALA A 52 -7.79 3.99 6.51
N CYS A 53 -7.79 4.01 5.19
CA CYS A 53 -6.68 3.49 4.40
C CYS A 53 -6.31 4.46 3.27
N GLU A 54 -5.03 4.63 3.03
CA GLU A 54 -4.49 5.18 1.79
C GLU A 54 -3.53 4.14 1.20
N LEU A 55 -3.99 3.38 0.21
CA LEU A 55 -3.24 2.32 -0.46
C LEU A 55 -2.97 2.73 -1.91
N HIS A 56 -1.72 2.58 -2.37
CA HIS A 56 -1.34 2.74 -3.77
C HIS A 56 -0.56 1.48 -4.21
N THR A 57 -1.05 0.72 -5.17
CA THR A 57 -0.27 -0.31 -5.87
C THR A 57 -0.14 0.02 -7.36
N VAL A 58 0.72 -0.71 -8.06
CA VAL A 58 0.84 -0.67 -9.52
C VAL A 58 0.27 -1.96 -10.11
N SER A 59 0.74 -3.11 -9.62
CA SER A 59 0.28 -4.44 -10.02
C SER A 59 0.03 -5.31 -8.78
N GLY A 60 -1.02 -6.12 -8.79
CA GLY A 60 -1.34 -7.06 -7.72
C GLY A 60 -2.67 -6.74 -7.03
N ASP A 61 -3.20 -7.73 -6.33
CA ASP A 61 -4.57 -7.71 -5.82
C ASP A 61 -4.61 -7.10 -4.40
N ILE A 62 -5.70 -6.37 -4.10
CA ILE A 62 -5.88 -5.70 -2.81
C ILE A 62 -7.15 -6.25 -2.14
N SER A 63 -6.98 -6.94 -1.01
CA SER A 63 -8.06 -7.37 -0.12
C SER A 63 -8.01 -6.57 1.18
N VAL A 64 -9.06 -5.82 1.51
CA VAL A 64 -9.08 -5.00 2.73
C VAL A 64 -10.43 -5.00 3.45
N ASP A 65 -10.39 -5.29 4.76
CA ASP A 65 -11.53 -5.20 5.68
C ASP A 65 -11.67 -3.78 6.26
N LEU A 66 -12.74 -3.07 5.88
CA LEU A 66 -13.07 -1.73 6.36
C LEU A 66 -14.20 -1.78 7.40
N ASP A 67 -13.99 -1.10 8.53
CA ASP A 67 -14.99 -0.91 9.57
C ASP A 67 -15.48 0.55 9.62
N PRO A 68 -16.56 0.90 8.89
CA PRO A 68 -16.99 2.29 8.76
C PRO A 68 -17.46 2.91 10.09
N GLU A 69 -17.93 2.10 11.06
CA GLU A 69 -18.37 2.61 12.36
C GLU A 69 -17.21 3.09 13.25
N ALA A 70 -16.01 2.50 13.14
CA ALA A 70 -14.89 2.82 14.05
C ALA A 70 -14.09 4.08 13.66
N GLY A 71 -14.31 4.67 12.48
CA GLY A 71 -13.64 5.93 12.12
C GLY A 71 -13.83 6.45 10.70
N GLY A 72 -14.85 6.00 9.97
CA GLY A 72 -15.05 6.34 8.56
C GLY A 72 -15.07 7.84 8.28
N ARG A 73 -14.05 8.33 7.56
CA ARG A 73 -14.02 9.70 7.02
C ARG A 73 -13.53 9.75 5.57
N GLU A 74 -12.49 8.99 5.22
CA GLU A 74 -12.09 8.77 3.83
C GLU A 74 -11.23 7.49 3.74
N CYS A 75 -11.56 6.60 2.80
CA CYS A 75 -10.71 5.49 2.40
C CYS A 75 -10.35 5.66 0.92
N ARG A 76 -9.07 5.52 0.58
CA ARG A 76 -8.56 5.82 -0.75
C ARG A 76 -7.65 4.71 -1.25
N LEU A 77 -8.11 4.02 -2.30
CA LEU A 77 -7.36 2.97 -2.96
C LEU A 77 -7.00 3.42 -4.36
N LYS A 78 -5.74 3.23 -4.74
CA LYS A 78 -5.29 3.38 -6.12
C LYS A 78 -4.54 2.13 -6.54
N THR A 79 -4.92 1.58 -7.69
CA THR A 79 -4.16 0.56 -8.40
C THR A 79 -4.02 1.00 -9.87
N ILE A 80 -3.20 0.30 -10.65
CA ILE A 80 -3.15 0.45 -12.11
C ILE A 80 -3.71 -0.82 -12.75
N SER A 81 -3.23 -1.98 -12.31
CA SER A 81 -3.67 -3.31 -12.74
C SER A 81 -3.82 -4.23 -11.53
N GLY A 82 -4.97 -4.90 -11.39
CA GLY A 82 -5.22 -5.86 -10.33
C GLY A 82 -6.60 -5.67 -9.73
N ASP A 83 -7.11 -6.74 -9.14
CA ASP A 83 -8.46 -6.79 -8.62
C ASP A 83 -8.50 -6.25 -7.19
N VAL A 84 -9.63 -5.63 -6.83
CA VAL A 84 -9.80 -4.98 -5.54
C VAL A 84 -11.00 -5.60 -4.84
N GLU A 85 -10.75 -6.32 -3.76
CA GLU A 85 -11.77 -6.84 -2.86
C GLU A 85 -11.89 -5.97 -1.61
N VAL A 86 -13.09 -5.44 -1.38
CA VAL A 86 -13.39 -4.64 -0.19
C VAL A 86 -14.41 -5.37 0.67
N GLY A 87 -13.93 -5.84 1.83
CA GLY A 87 -14.76 -6.34 2.91
C GLY A 87 -15.35 -5.19 3.72
N LEU A 88 -16.68 -5.11 3.84
CA LEU A 88 -17.36 -4.10 4.65
C LEU A 88 -17.97 -4.75 5.90
N LEU A 89 -17.44 -4.44 7.10
CA LEU A 89 -18.01 -4.95 8.37
C LEU A 89 -19.40 -4.36 8.66
N SER A 90 -19.77 -3.28 7.99
CA SER A 90 -21.09 -2.65 8.07
C SER A 90 -21.43 -1.94 6.76
N SER A 91 -22.69 -2.06 6.36
CA SER A 91 -23.23 -1.69 5.06
C SER A 91 -23.48 -0.19 4.87
N SER A 92 -22.51 0.67 5.21
CA SER A 92 -22.73 2.12 5.33
C SER A 92 -21.68 2.99 4.63
N CYS A 93 -21.50 2.83 3.32
CA CYS A 93 -20.51 3.60 2.55
C CYS A 93 -21.02 4.10 1.19
N VAL A 94 -20.43 5.20 0.73
CA VAL A 94 -20.50 5.67 -0.65
C VAL A 94 -19.20 5.25 -1.32
N CYS A 95 -19.28 4.46 -2.39
CA CYS A 95 -18.14 4.03 -3.17
C CYS A 95 -18.11 4.77 -4.51
N ASP A 96 -17.07 5.56 -4.71
CA ASP A 96 -16.75 6.25 -5.95
C ASP A 96 -15.63 5.49 -6.66
N TYR A 97 -16.02 4.67 -7.63
CA TYR A 97 -15.14 3.83 -8.44
C TYR A 97 -14.84 4.50 -9.78
N HIS A 98 -13.55 4.67 -10.08
CA HIS A 98 -13.06 5.16 -11.36
C HIS A 98 -12.17 4.09 -12.00
N THR A 99 -12.59 3.58 -13.16
CA THR A 99 -11.83 2.60 -13.95
C THR A 99 -11.83 3.00 -15.43
N ALA A 100 -10.76 2.65 -16.14
CA ALA A 100 -10.75 2.77 -17.60
C ALA A 100 -11.37 1.52 -18.27
N SER A 101 -11.17 0.34 -17.68
CA SER A 101 -11.70 -0.96 -18.12
C SER A 101 -11.79 -1.93 -16.93
N GLY A 102 -12.99 -2.35 -16.55
CA GLY A 102 -13.23 -3.27 -15.45
C GLY A 102 -14.69 -3.19 -15.00
N ASP A 103 -15.16 -4.23 -14.36
CA ASP A 103 -16.51 -4.31 -13.82
C ASP A 103 -16.57 -4.11 -12.31
N LEU A 104 -17.80 -4.00 -11.80
CA LEU A 104 -18.09 -3.65 -10.42
C LEU A 104 -19.12 -4.65 -9.91
N GLU A 105 -18.67 -5.63 -9.13
CA GLU A 105 -19.54 -6.59 -8.47
C GLU A 105 -19.82 -6.13 -7.03
N CYS A 106 -21.09 -6.13 -6.66
CA CYS A 106 -21.53 -5.79 -5.31
C CYS A 106 -22.60 -6.79 -4.88
N ASP A 107 -22.27 -7.59 -3.86
CA ASP A 107 -23.17 -8.64 -3.33
C ASP A 107 -24.21 -8.05 -2.33
N GLU A 108 -23.89 -6.88 -1.79
CA GLU A 108 -24.75 -6.07 -0.91
C GLU A 108 -25.77 -5.23 -1.70
N PRO A 109 -26.90 -4.79 -1.08
CA PRO A 109 -27.94 -3.98 -1.72
C PRO A 109 -27.46 -2.53 -1.98
N ALA A 110 -26.61 -2.38 -2.98
CA ALA A 110 -26.08 -1.12 -3.45
C ALA A 110 -27.06 -0.38 -4.35
N ARG A 111 -27.21 0.92 -4.12
CA ARG A 111 -27.95 1.85 -4.98
C ARG A 111 -26.98 2.66 -5.82
N ILE A 112 -26.91 2.34 -7.12
CA ILE A 112 -26.19 3.16 -8.10
C ILE A 112 -26.87 4.54 -8.19
N ILE A 113 -26.16 5.62 -7.84
CA ILE A 113 -26.64 7.00 -8.07
C ILE A 113 -26.19 7.51 -9.43
N ARG A 114 -24.99 7.10 -9.86
CA ARG A 114 -24.31 7.67 -11.02
C ARG A 114 -23.56 6.58 -11.76
N GLU A 115 -23.93 6.41 -13.03
CA GLU A 115 -23.23 5.53 -13.95
C GLU A 115 -22.77 6.35 -15.14
N GLY A 116 -21.48 6.65 -15.18
CA GLY A 116 -20.78 7.27 -16.29
C GLY A 116 -19.95 6.23 -17.06
N ARG A 117 -19.40 6.63 -18.21
CA ARG A 117 -18.58 5.73 -19.06
C ARG A 117 -17.28 5.24 -18.39
N LYS A 118 -16.81 5.89 -17.33
CA LYS A 118 -15.57 5.61 -16.59
C LYS A 118 -15.66 5.88 -15.07
N ASP A 119 -16.82 6.36 -14.62
CA ASP A 119 -17.05 6.85 -13.27
C ASP A 119 -18.35 6.22 -12.78
N ARG A 120 -18.29 5.33 -11.78
CA ARG A 120 -19.46 4.70 -11.16
C ARG A 120 -19.51 5.11 -9.68
N THR A 121 -20.58 5.76 -9.26
CA THR A 121 -20.84 6.10 -7.85
C THR A 121 -22.03 5.29 -7.33
N ILE A 122 -21.78 4.46 -6.33
CA ILE A 122 -22.78 3.63 -5.67
C ILE A 122 -22.88 3.98 -4.18
N ILE A 123 -24.08 3.90 -3.61
CA ILE A 123 -24.29 3.96 -2.15
C ILE A 123 -24.64 2.55 -1.68
N ILE A 124 -23.89 2.05 -0.71
CA ILE A 124 -24.19 0.82 0.01
C ILE A 124 -24.82 1.24 1.35
N GLY A 125 -26.06 0.78 1.56
CA GLY A 125 -26.93 1.15 2.69
C GLY A 125 -27.07 2.66 2.91
N ASP A 126 -26.59 3.18 4.05
CA ASP A 126 -26.83 4.55 4.50
C ASP A 126 -25.69 5.56 4.28
N GLY A 127 -24.55 5.13 3.70
CA GLY A 127 -23.56 6.06 3.14
C GLY A 127 -22.78 6.96 4.13
N ARG A 128 -22.49 6.49 5.35
CA ARG A 128 -21.72 7.25 6.37
C ARG A 128 -20.26 7.47 6.00
N SER A 129 -19.64 6.51 5.33
CA SER A 129 -18.24 6.54 4.93
C SER A 129 -18.06 6.83 3.44
N HIS A 130 -16.90 7.37 3.05
CA HIS A 130 -16.56 7.62 1.65
C HIS A 130 -15.35 6.77 1.25
N LEU A 131 -15.51 5.99 0.18
CA LEU A 131 -14.52 5.08 -0.39
C LEU A 131 -14.23 5.50 -1.82
N SER A 132 -13.02 6.00 -2.10
CA SER A 132 -12.59 6.35 -3.46
C SER A 132 -11.61 5.31 -3.98
N VAL A 133 -12.04 4.53 -4.96
CA VAL A 133 -11.21 3.51 -5.62
C VAL A 133 -10.88 3.98 -7.04
N LYS A 134 -9.60 3.98 -7.39
CA LYS A 134 -9.13 4.32 -8.74
C LYS A 134 -8.28 3.19 -9.28
N THR A 135 -8.70 2.60 -10.40
CA THR A 135 -7.90 1.67 -11.19
C THR A 135 -7.80 2.15 -12.63
N VAL A 136 -6.89 1.56 -13.41
CA VAL A 136 -6.95 1.63 -14.88
C VAL A 136 -7.60 0.36 -15.41
N SER A 137 -7.16 -0.81 -14.92
CA SER A 137 -7.66 -2.13 -15.29
C SER A 137 -7.83 -3.03 -14.06
N GLY A 138 -8.91 -3.78 -13.99
CA GLY A 138 -9.19 -4.73 -12.89
C GLY A 138 -10.59 -4.54 -12.31
N ASP A 139 -11.11 -5.59 -11.70
CA ASP A 139 -12.49 -5.64 -11.22
C ASP A 139 -12.57 -5.23 -9.74
N LEU A 140 -13.64 -4.52 -9.36
CA LEU A 140 -13.91 -4.16 -7.97
C LEU A 140 -15.04 -5.03 -7.42
N THR A 141 -14.72 -5.86 -6.43
CA THR A 141 -15.65 -6.75 -5.76
C THR A 141 -15.91 -6.24 -4.34
N ILE A 142 -17.17 -6.01 -3.99
CA ILE A 142 -17.58 -5.53 -2.67
C ILE A 142 -18.44 -6.59 -1.98
N LYS A 143 -17.95 -7.08 -0.85
CA LYS A 143 -18.57 -8.14 -0.05
C LYS A 143 -18.81 -7.68 1.40
N PRO A 144 -19.84 -8.18 2.07
CA PRO A 144 -19.99 -7.96 3.50
C PRO A 144 -18.91 -8.76 4.26
N ALA A 145 -18.05 -8.07 5.01
CA ALA A 145 -17.10 -8.72 5.91
C ALA A 145 -17.83 -9.24 7.15
N SER A 146 -18.47 -10.40 7.02
CA SER A 146 -19.15 -11.05 8.13
C SER A 146 -18.14 -11.41 9.21
N SER A 147 -18.25 -10.80 10.40
CA SER A 147 -17.46 -11.19 11.57
C SER A 147 -18.02 -12.48 12.19
N SER A 148 -17.91 -13.55 11.41
CA SER A 148 -18.15 -14.93 11.83
C SER A 148 -17.01 -15.79 11.31
N VAL A 149 -16.15 -16.20 12.22
CA VAL A 149 -15.08 -17.16 11.97
C VAL A 149 -15.65 -18.41 11.31
N ARG A 150 -14.96 -18.89 10.27
CA ARG A 150 -15.10 -20.20 9.59
C ARG A 150 -16.15 -20.32 8.49
N GLU A 151 -15.74 -19.95 7.28
CA GLU A 151 -15.94 -20.78 6.09
C GLU A 151 -14.62 -20.95 5.31
N GLU A 152 -13.96 -22.08 5.55
CA GLU A 152 -12.98 -22.70 4.66
C GLU A 152 -13.66 -23.93 4.02
N PRO A 153 -13.24 -24.39 2.82
CA PRO A 153 -12.54 -23.65 1.76
C PRO A 153 -13.10 -23.95 0.34
N ALA A 154 -12.69 -23.13 -0.63
CA ALA A 154 -12.59 -23.49 -2.05
C ALA A 154 -11.29 -22.85 -2.56
N ALA A 155 -10.16 -23.53 -2.77
CA ALA A 155 -9.90 -24.79 -3.46
C ALA A 155 -10.40 -24.79 -4.93
N ALA A 156 -9.57 -25.00 -5.96
CA ALA A 156 -8.10 -25.05 -6.04
C ALA A 156 -7.67 -25.05 -7.52
N GLN A 157 -6.55 -24.39 -7.87
CA GLN A 157 -5.59 -24.72 -8.94
C GLN A 157 -4.27 -24.03 -8.52
N ASP A 158 -3.12 -24.66 -8.22
CA ASP A 158 -2.50 -25.92 -8.67
C ASP A 158 -2.18 -25.89 -10.18
N SER A 159 -0.93 -25.98 -10.67
CA SER A 159 0.36 -26.26 -10.00
C SER A 159 1.56 -25.83 -10.87
N SER A 160 2.72 -25.59 -10.25
CA SER A 160 4.00 -26.07 -10.79
C SER A 160 5.04 -26.19 -9.67
N GLU A 161 5.25 -27.41 -9.20
CA GLU A 161 6.33 -27.79 -8.29
C GLU A 161 7.70 -27.67 -8.95
N ALA A 162 8.73 -27.31 -8.17
CA ALA A 162 10.10 -27.81 -8.36
C ALA A 162 10.97 -27.52 -7.13
N ASP A 163 11.10 -28.49 -6.23
CA ASP A 163 12.22 -28.58 -5.30
C ASP A 163 13.56 -28.58 -6.07
N VAL A 164 14.49 -27.71 -5.68
CA VAL A 164 15.93 -27.97 -5.87
C VAL A 164 16.67 -27.43 -4.65
N GLU A 165 17.29 -28.33 -3.88
CA GLU A 165 18.25 -27.97 -2.84
C GLU A 165 19.52 -27.32 -3.43
N SER A 166 20.11 -26.43 -2.63
CA SER A 166 21.37 -25.71 -2.83
C SER A 166 22.45 -26.37 -3.69
N GLU A 167 23.13 -25.57 -4.51
CA GLU A 167 24.60 -25.58 -4.61
C GLU A 167 25.18 -24.24 -5.14
N SER A 168 25.83 -23.51 -4.22
CA SER A 168 27.18 -22.90 -4.29
C SER A 168 27.73 -22.12 -5.52
N GLU A 169 28.66 -21.19 -5.22
CA GLU A 169 29.54 -20.43 -6.15
C GLU A 169 28.81 -19.34 -6.98
N ASP A 170 29.32 -18.12 -7.25
CA ASP A 170 30.40 -17.27 -6.72
C ASP A 170 29.96 -15.79 -7.04
N ASP A 171 30.50 -14.67 -6.53
CA ASP A 171 31.75 -14.35 -5.84
C ASP A 171 31.55 -13.15 -4.86
N ARG A 172 32.62 -12.79 -4.14
CA ARG A 172 32.85 -11.70 -3.16
C ARG A 172 32.41 -10.28 -3.58
N ASP A 173 32.07 -9.49 -2.55
CA ASP A 173 32.15 -8.02 -2.41
C ASP A 173 32.23 -7.15 -3.69
N PRO A 174 31.22 -6.28 -3.90
CA PRO A 174 31.56 -4.86 -3.90
C PRO A 174 30.55 -3.93 -3.19
N GLU A 175 31.08 -3.20 -2.22
CA GLU A 175 30.78 -1.80 -1.88
C GLU A 175 29.33 -1.24 -2.05
N ARG A 176 28.59 -1.27 -0.93
CA ARG A 176 28.34 -0.03 -0.15
C ARG A 176 27.68 1.16 -0.88
N THR A 177 26.36 1.08 -1.13
CA THR A 177 25.50 2.29 -1.22
C THR A 177 24.18 2.14 -0.45
N ALA A 178 24.24 2.14 0.89
CA ALA A 178 23.05 2.40 1.70
C ALA A 178 22.60 3.87 1.52
N PRO A 179 21.31 4.17 1.28
CA PRO A 179 20.80 5.52 1.36
C PRO A 179 20.85 5.99 2.83
N MET A 180 21.85 6.81 3.15
CA MET A 180 22.03 7.34 4.49
C MET A 180 20.83 8.17 4.94
N ALA A 181 20.30 7.86 6.13
CA ALA A 181 19.44 8.78 6.86
C ALA A 181 20.18 10.13 7.08
N PRO A 182 19.49 11.27 7.03
CA PRO A 182 20.14 12.58 7.05
C PRO A 182 20.87 12.85 8.37
N PRO A 183 22.20 13.05 8.38
CA PRO A 183 22.94 13.33 9.61
C PRO A 183 22.69 14.77 10.10
N LYS A 184 22.55 14.92 11.42
CA LYS A 184 22.24 16.19 12.08
C LYS A 184 23.51 17.01 12.35
N THR A 185 23.91 17.87 11.42
CA THR A 185 24.97 18.85 11.70
C THR A 185 24.62 20.23 11.14
N ALA A 186 24.45 21.23 12.02
CA ALA A 186 24.00 22.57 11.64
C ALA A 186 24.89 23.27 10.60
N LYS A 187 26.20 22.98 10.59
CA LYS A 187 27.17 23.52 9.62
C LYS A 187 26.95 23.03 8.19
N VAL A 188 26.48 21.80 8.00
CA VAL A 188 26.22 21.23 6.66
C VAL A 188 24.98 21.89 6.03
N ARG A 189 23.98 22.26 6.85
CA ARG A 189 22.78 22.95 6.37
C ARG A 189 23.08 24.36 5.87
N ASP A 190 23.96 25.10 6.55
CA ASP A 190 24.41 26.43 6.10
C ASP A 190 25.11 26.37 4.74
N LEU A 191 26.01 25.39 4.55
CA LEU A 191 26.74 25.19 3.31
C LEU A 191 25.82 24.85 2.12
N LEU A 192 24.80 24.02 2.36
CA LEU A 192 23.77 23.69 1.37
C LEU A 192 22.84 24.88 1.05
N GLU A 193 22.51 25.72 2.04
CA GLU A 193 21.67 26.91 1.80
C GLU A 193 22.40 27.96 0.96
N ARG A 194 23.72 28.10 1.14
CA ARG A 194 24.58 28.98 0.33
C ARG A 194 24.78 28.47 -1.10
N LEU A 195 24.85 27.15 -1.28
CA LEU A 195 24.79 26.51 -2.60
C LEU A 195 23.45 26.80 -3.30
N ALA A 196 22.33 26.67 -2.58
CA ALA A 196 20.99 26.95 -3.12
C ALA A 196 20.76 28.43 -3.47
N LYS A 197 21.47 29.36 -2.81
CA LYS A 197 21.51 30.79 -3.16
C LYS A 197 22.46 31.13 -4.31
N GLY A 198 23.26 30.17 -4.79
CA GLY A 198 24.22 30.36 -5.87
C GLY A 198 25.48 31.16 -5.49
N GLU A 199 25.75 31.33 -4.20
CA GLU A 199 26.91 32.08 -3.69
C GLU A 199 28.23 31.26 -3.72
N VAL A 200 28.13 29.94 -3.91
CA VAL A 200 29.27 29.01 -3.91
C VAL A 200 29.05 27.94 -4.99
N SER A 201 30.11 27.54 -5.69
CA SER A 201 30.07 26.48 -6.70
C SER A 201 29.97 25.08 -6.08
N VAL A 202 29.30 24.16 -6.78
CA VAL A 202 29.10 22.76 -6.35
C VAL A 202 30.42 22.04 -6.02
N ASP A 203 31.46 22.34 -6.79
CA ASP A 203 32.82 21.79 -6.67
C ASP A 203 33.49 22.16 -5.33
N GLU A 204 33.36 23.43 -4.91
CA GLU A 204 33.94 23.92 -3.64
C GLU A 204 33.18 23.38 -2.42
N VAL A 205 31.87 23.12 -2.56
CA VAL A 205 31.05 22.49 -1.53
C VAL A 205 31.42 21.01 -1.37
N ALA A 206 31.66 20.29 -2.46
CA ALA A 206 32.10 18.90 -2.43
C ALA A 206 33.44 18.73 -1.70
N ALA A 207 34.43 19.57 -2.00
CA ALA A 207 35.74 19.54 -1.33
C ALA A 207 35.65 19.74 0.20
N LYS A 208 34.89 20.75 0.65
CA LYS A 208 34.73 21.06 2.09
C LYS A 208 33.90 20.03 2.86
N LEU A 209 33.01 19.32 2.17
CA LEU A 209 32.23 18.23 2.76
C LEU A 209 33.10 16.99 3.01
N ASP A 210 34.10 16.74 2.16
CA ASP A 210 35.04 15.61 2.31
C ASP A 210 36.05 15.84 3.45
N GLU A 211 36.61 17.06 3.58
CA GLU A 211 37.43 17.43 4.74
C GLU A 211 36.66 17.23 6.06
N SER A 212 35.39 17.68 6.11
CA SER A 212 34.54 17.55 7.31
C SER A 212 34.19 16.10 7.68
N ARG A 213 34.48 15.13 6.81
CA ARG A 213 34.29 13.69 7.03
C ARG A 213 35.56 13.01 7.57
N ARG A 214 36.70 13.70 7.60
CA ARG A 214 38.00 13.15 8.01
C ARG A 214 38.40 13.46 9.45
N ASP A 215 37.74 14.45 10.07
CA ASP A 215 37.92 14.87 11.48
C ASP A 215 36.83 14.31 12.43
N LEU A 216 36.24 13.15 12.13
CA LEU A 216 35.12 12.55 12.89
C LEU A 216 35.28 11.04 13.09
#